data_AF-A0A9W8KJD2-F1
#
_entry.id   AF-A0A9W8KJD2-F1
#
_cell.length_a   1.000
_cell.length_b   1.000
_cell.length_c   1.000
_cell.angle_alpha   90.00
_cell.angle_beta   90.00
_cell.angle_gamma   90.00
#
_symmetry.space_group_name_H-M   'P 1'
#
loop_
_entity.id
_entity.type
_entity.pdbx_description
1 polymer ?
#
loop_
_entity_poly.entity_id
_entity_poly.type
_entity_poly.pdbx_seq_one_letter_code
_entity_poly.pdbx_strand_id
1 'polypeptide(L)'
;MPVYTDDYCDVDYETLSDADFNTVSMLPDIFQDACKAPVPSKFNGGDIKLATVRILRFKAFSGVLIFVSLAHGVVDGHGQLAFMNRWSEISKALQGSTNPFAALNYPERLFAHDRSINSTYKYDGTDELDPDTCKALSVPQFLSKWLAWTSLNTRGRLINAFVSLDPPKRCYFRIRKQTVESLRNTVQDHAFDSNLRYSHNDIITALATTAIVHAMRKHEIKLESRPIPSALRQIFGLRHTKESEKVMASFAVDIRPRIDNTEATDYMGNLIVVKDVKIPLEFVQLGVKPKALSAVASGIRQAVNSMSKRYIGQYSTLLNKCTDGYLRAILNDSSLRYGVFVTNHTRFGHYTVDFGAGIPSLVRPCTLAFPNIVFIMPCHPDTDAYEFAMPLTSAVRKNIVQDKSWMQLVEKYSFDV
;
A
#
# COMPACT_ATOMS: atom_id res chain seq x y z
N MET A 1 23.89 3.58 -9.21
CA MET A 1 23.30 4.52 -10.17
C MET A 1 21.83 4.18 -10.38
N PRO A 2 20.93 5.19 -10.47
CA PRO A 2 19.56 4.97 -10.92
C PRO A 2 19.55 4.39 -12.33
N VAL A 3 18.51 3.64 -12.68
CA VAL A 3 18.27 3.18 -14.05
C VAL A 3 17.28 4.12 -14.70
N TYR A 4 17.59 4.60 -15.89
CA TYR A 4 16.70 5.41 -16.72
C TYR A 4 16.56 4.73 -18.09
N THR A 5 15.33 4.50 -18.54
CA THR A 5 15.03 4.07 -19.92
C THR A 5 13.97 4.96 -20.54
N ASP A 6 14.10 5.20 -21.85
CA ASP A 6 13.15 5.95 -22.67
C ASP A 6 12.77 5.03 -23.83
N ASP A 7 11.50 4.64 -23.86
CA ASP A 7 10.94 3.63 -24.74
C ASP A 7 9.80 4.24 -25.57
N TYR A 8 9.50 3.65 -26.73
CA TYR A 8 8.42 4.08 -27.63
C TYR A 8 7.36 3.00 -27.79
N CYS A 9 6.10 3.41 -27.88
CA CYS A 9 4.95 2.55 -28.12
C CYS A 9 4.16 3.04 -29.34
N ASP A 10 3.78 2.13 -30.23
CA ASP A 10 2.96 2.46 -31.42
C ASP A 10 1.44 2.55 -31.11
N VAL A 11 1.07 2.52 -29.83
CA VAL A 11 -0.30 2.78 -29.36
C VAL A 11 -0.47 4.27 -29.14
N ASP A 12 -1.60 4.80 -29.60
CA ASP A 12 -1.97 6.19 -29.38
C ASP A 12 -2.55 6.40 -27.96
N TYR A 13 -2.27 7.55 -27.34
CA TYR A 13 -2.80 7.90 -26.03
C TYR A 13 -4.34 7.90 -26.00
N GLU A 14 -5.01 8.43 -27.03
CA GLU A 14 -6.48 8.49 -27.09
C GLU A 14 -7.06 7.09 -27.06
N THR A 15 -6.42 6.12 -27.73
CA THR A 15 -6.84 4.71 -27.68
C THR A 15 -6.81 4.15 -26.25
N LEU A 16 -5.80 4.51 -25.45
CA LEU A 16 -5.75 4.09 -24.05
C LEU A 16 -6.76 4.84 -23.19
N SER A 17 -6.93 6.15 -23.42
CA SER A 17 -7.90 7.00 -22.71
C SER A 17 -9.33 6.53 -22.95
N ASP A 18 -9.70 6.22 -24.21
CA ASP A 18 -11.01 5.71 -24.60
C ASP A 18 -11.29 4.33 -24.01
N ALA A 19 -10.24 3.51 -23.85
CA ALA A 19 -10.29 2.26 -23.13
C ALA A 19 -10.24 2.44 -21.60
N ASP A 20 -10.25 3.68 -21.12
CA ASP A 20 -10.21 4.03 -19.70
C ASP A 20 -8.99 3.42 -18.97
N PHE A 21 -7.90 3.32 -19.72
CA PHE A 21 -6.63 2.70 -19.34
C PHE A 21 -6.79 1.25 -18.81
N ASN A 22 -7.84 0.55 -19.22
CA ASN A 22 -8.08 -0.86 -18.87
C ASN A 22 -7.16 -1.83 -19.63
N THR A 23 -6.50 -1.35 -20.68
CA THR A 23 -5.75 -2.16 -21.63
C THR A 23 -4.26 -2.17 -21.29
N VAL A 24 -3.91 -2.54 -20.06
CA VAL A 24 -2.49 -2.76 -19.68
C VAL A 24 -1.86 -3.86 -20.55
N SER A 25 -2.66 -4.78 -21.10
CA SER A 25 -2.23 -5.77 -22.10
C SER A 25 -1.79 -5.16 -23.44
N MET A 26 -2.15 -3.91 -23.74
CA MET A 26 -1.66 -3.17 -24.91
C MET A 26 -0.31 -2.50 -24.66
N LEU A 27 0.14 -2.43 -23.40
CA LEU A 27 1.49 -1.94 -23.09
C LEU A 27 2.51 -3.05 -23.38
N PRO A 28 3.70 -2.71 -23.90
CA PRO A 28 4.71 -3.71 -24.18
C PRO A 28 5.12 -4.48 -22.91
N ASP A 29 5.45 -5.77 -23.03
CA ASP A 29 5.86 -6.65 -21.92
C ASP A 29 6.98 -6.05 -21.04
N ILE A 30 7.81 -5.19 -21.63
CA ILE A 30 8.87 -4.46 -20.93
C ILE A 30 8.32 -3.64 -19.74
N PHE A 31 7.06 -3.19 -19.78
CA PHE A 31 6.42 -2.49 -18.65
C PHE A 31 6.06 -3.42 -17.52
N GLN A 32 5.66 -4.65 -17.82
CA GLN A 32 5.42 -5.67 -16.79
C GLN A 32 6.72 -5.98 -16.04
N ASP A 33 7.85 -5.98 -16.74
CA ASP A 33 9.18 -6.16 -16.15
C ASP A 33 9.63 -4.98 -15.30
N ALA A 34 9.34 -3.75 -15.71
CA ALA A 34 9.61 -2.54 -14.93
C ALA A 34 9.00 -2.62 -13.54
N CYS A 35 7.86 -3.29 -13.49
CA CYS A 35 6.94 -3.30 -12.38
C CYS A 35 7.24 -4.39 -11.33
N LYS A 36 8.32 -5.15 -11.53
CA LYS A 36 8.83 -6.13 -10.56
C LYS A 36 9.48 -5.42 -9.37
N ALA A 37 9.43 -6.05 -8.20
CA ALA A 37 10.15 -5.56 -7.03
C ALA A 37 11.62 -5.32 -7.37
N PRO A 38 12.26 -4.26 -6.84
CA PRO A 38 13.69 -4.04 -6.98
C PRO A 38 14.43 -5.14 -6.22
N VAL A 39 14.60 -6.28 -6.89
CA VAL A 39 15.41 -7.40 -6.43
C VAL A 39 16.77 -7.29 -7.09
N PRO A 40 17.85 -7.70 -6.40
CA PRO A 40 19.11 -7.80 -7.09
C PRO A 40 18.97 -8.83 -8.22
N SER A 41 19.59 -8.54 -9.35
CA SER A 41 19.49 -9.35 -10.55
C SER A 41 20.88 -9.61 -11.11
N LYS A 42 21.08 -10.80 -11.69
CA LYS A 42 22.34 -11.11 -12.40
C LYS A 42 22.60 -10.12 -13.53
N PHE A 43 21.54 -9.63 -14.18
CA PHE A 43 21.60 -8.61 -15.22
C PHE A 43 22.13 -7.25 -14.73
N ASN A 44 21.99 -6.97 -13.43
CA ASN A 44 22.45 -5.73 -12.80
C ASN A 44 23.74 -5.91 -11.98
N GLY A 45 24.52 -6.97 -12.23
CA GLY A 45 25.75 -7.26 -11.48
C GLY A 45 25.50 -7.70 -10.03
N GLY A 46 24.26 -8.00 -9.66
CA GLY A 46 23.89 -8.36 -8.28
C GLY A 46 23.51 -7.18 -7.38
N ASP A 47 23.51 -5.94 -7.89
CA ASP A 47 23.14 -4.76 -7.12
C ASP A 47 21.62 -4.54 -7.05
N ILE A 48 21.15 -4.00 -5.92
CA ILE A 48 19.80 -3.43 -5.81
C ILE A 48 19.83 -2.01 -6.36
N LYS A 49 19.02 -1.75 -7.39
CA LYS A 49 18.83 -0.38 -7.90
C LYS A 49 17.91 0.37 -6.94
N LEU A 50 18.38 1.51 -6.45
CA LEU A 50 17.61 2.33 -5.49
C LEU A 50 16.48 3.09 -6.18
N ALA A 51 16.64 3.38 -7.48
CA ALA A 51 15.65 4.04 -8.30
C ALA A 51 15.72 3.51 -9.74
N THR A 52 14.55 3.26 -10.32
CA THR A 52 14.34 2.92 -11.72
C THR A 52 13.25 3.83 -12.25
N VAL A 53 13.57 4.58 -13.29
CA VAL A 53 12.66 5.45 -14.02
C VAL A 53 12.54 4.91 -15.43
N ARG A 54 11.31 4.77 -15.93
CA ARG A 54 11.06 4.48 -17.34
C ARG A 54 10.04 5.46 -17.90
N ILE A 55 10.31 5.93 -19.11
CA ILE A 55 9.41 6.80 -19.86
C ILE A 55 8.94 6.02 -21.09
N LEU A 56 7.63 5.92 -21.29
CA LEU A 56 7.03 5.44 -22.53
C LEU A 56 6.45 6.61 -23.29
N ARG A 57 6.88 6.80 -24.52
CA ARG A 57 6.27 7.77 -25.44
C ARG A 57 5.26 7.06 -26.31
N PHE A 58 4.03 7.55 -26.31
CA PHE A 58 2.98 7.03 -27.19
C PHE A 58 3.15 7.53 -28.62
N LYS A 59 2.39 6.92 -29.52
CA LYS A 59 2.46 7.16 -30.96
C LYS A 59 2.38 8.65 -31.27
N ALA A 60 3.26 9.13 -32.17
CA ALA A 60 3.28 10.54 -32.58
C ALA A 60 3.36 11.55 -31.41
N PHE A 61 3.90 11.13 -30.26
CA PHE A 61 3.96 11.92 -29.03
C PHE A 61 2.59 12.35 -28.48
N SER A 62 1.53 11.56 -28.73
CA SER A 62 0.17 11.86 -28.23
C SER A 62 0.04 11.76 -26.71
N GLY A 63 1.01 11.15 -26.03
CA GLY A 63 1.10 11.18 -24.56
C GLY A 63 2.36 10.51 -24.04
N VAL A 64 2.45 10.43 -22.71
CA VAL A 64 3.57 9.79 -22.00
C VAL A 64 3.08 8.97 -20.82
N LEU A 65 3.70 7.82 -20.59
CA LEU A 65 3.59 7.07 -19.34
C LEU A 65 4.93 7.12 -18.61
N ILE A 66 4.91 7.59 -17.36
CA ILE A 66 6.09 7.65 -16.51
C ILE A 66 5.96 6.59 -15.42
N PHE A 67 6.91 5.66 -15.41
CA PHE A 67 7.05 4.64 -14.40
C PHE A 67 8.20 4.97 -13.47
N VAL A 68 7.95 4.97 -12.16
CA VAL A 68 8.99 5.16 -11.14
C VAL A 68 8.89 4.08 -10.06
N SER A 69 9.98 3.35 -9.89
CA SER A 69 10.17 2.35 -8.84
C SER A 69 11.35 2.75 -7.98
N LEU A 70 11.10 2.95 -6.69
CA LEU A 70 12.13 3.28 -5.70
C LEU A 70 12.22 2.14 -4.69
N ALA A 71 13.43 1.83 -4.23
CA ALA A 71 13.63 0.81 -3.22
C ALA A 71 12.95 1.24 -1.91
N HIS A 72 11.95 0.48 -1.45
CA HIS A 72 11.15 0.84 -0.28
C HIS A 72 11.97 0.89 1.03
N GLY A 73 13.15 0.23 1.08
CA GLY A 73 14.09 0.41 2.20
C GLY A 73 14.76 1.80 2.25
N VAL A 74 14.68 2.56 1.15
CA VAL A 74 15.24 3.90 1.03
C VAL A 74 14.18 4.95 1.33
N VAL A 75 13.00 4.85 0.73
CA VAL A 75 11.91 5.83 0.83
C VAL A 75 10.58 5.13 1.06
N ASP A 76 9.65 5.80 1.73
CA ASP A 76 8.24 5.40 1.78
C ASP A 76 7.43 6.11 0.67
N GLY A 77 6.10 5.94 0.66
CA GLY A 77 5.22 6.57 -0.33
C GLY A 77 5.29 8.11 -0.32
N HIS A 78 5.50 8.74 0.84
CA HIS A 78 5.70 10.18 0.94
C HIS A 78 7.02 10.58 0.28
N GLY A 79 8.12 9.92 0.62
CA GLY A 79 9.43 10.17 0.03
C GLY A 79 9.48 9.93 -1.49
N GLN A 80 8.78 8.90 -1.97
CA GLN A 80 8.65 8.66 -3.40
C GLN A 80 7.95 9.80 -4.11
N LEU A 81 6.87 10.34 -3.54
CA LEU A 81 6.19 11.46 -4.18
C LEU A 81 6.98 12.76 -4.05
N ALA A 82 7.66 13.01 -2.93
CA ALA A 82 8.56 14.15 -2.79
C ALA A 82 9.63 14.16 -3.90
N PHE A 83 10.18 12.98 -4.23
CA PHE A 83 11.07 12.81 -5.38
C PHE A 83 10.40 13.21 -6.70
N MET A 84 9.19 12.70 -6.96
CA MET A 84 8.45 12.99 -8.21
C MET A 84 8.09 14.46 -8.37
N ASN A 85 7.55 15.07 -7.30
CA ASN A 85 7.21 16.49 -7.29
C ASN A 85 8.47 17.33 -7.56
N ARG A 86 9.57 17.04 -6.86
CA ARG A 86 10.81 17.77 -7.07
C ARG A 86 11.36 17.61 -8.48
N TRP A 87 11.32 16.40 -9.03
CA TRP A 87 11.73 16.16 -10.40
C TRP A 87 10.88 16.97 -11.38
N SER A 88 9.56 16.98 -11.22
CA SER A 88 8.65 17.73 -12.09
C SER A 88 8.85 19.25 -12.02
N GLU A 89 9.08 19.81 -10.82
CA GLU A 89 9.39 21.24 -10.63
C GLU A 89 10.64 21.66 -11.38
N ILE A 90 11.72 20.88 -11.25
CA ILE A 90 12.99 21.16 -11.92
C ILE A 90 12.79 21.05 -13.43
N SER A 91 12.14 19.99 -13.91
CA SER A 91 11.86 19.81 -15.34
C SER A 91 11.03 20.95 -15.91
N LYS A 92 9.98 21.40 -15.22
CA LYS A 92 9.13 22.51 -15.64
C LYS A 92 9.89 23.84 -15.66
N ALA A 93 10.73 24.10 -14.65
CA ALA A 93 11.55 25.32 -14.61
C ALA A 93 12.61 25.37 -15.74
N LEU A 94 13.06 24.20 -16.23
CA LEU A 94 13.97 24.10 -17.36
C LEU A 94 13.27 24.29 -18.72
N GLN A 95 11.95 24.11 -18.80
CA GLN A 95 11.22 24.29 -20.06
C GLN A 95 11.21 25.76 -20.47
N GLY A 96 11.62 26.03 -21.71
CA GLY A 96 11.59 27.39 -22.29
C GLY A 96 12.78 28.28 -21.91
N SER A 97 13.71 27.80 -21.08
CA SER A 97 14.93 28.56 -20.81
C SER A 97 16.04 28.24 -21.81
N THR A 98 16.50 29.26 -22.52
CA THR A 98 17.80 29.23 -23.23
C THR A 98 18.97 29.48 -22.26
N ASN A 99 18.68 29.94 -21.05
CA ASN A 99 19.64 30.22 -20.00
C ASN A 99 19.92 28.94 -19.18
N PRO A 100 21.16 28.41 -19.18
CA PRO A 100 21.53 27.24 -18.38
C PRO A 100 21.36 27.46 -16.85
N PHE A 101 21.25 28.73 -16.43
CA PHE A 101 21.02 29.14 -15.04
C PHE A 101 19.55 29.36 -14.68
N ALA A 102 18.58 29.20 -15.59
CA ALA A 102 17.16 29.25 -15.19
C ALA A 102 16.77 28.12 -14.24
N ALA A 103 17.59 27.05 -14.21
CA ALA A 103 17.57 26.04 -13.17
C ALA A 103 17.77 26.63 -11.75
N LEU A 104 18.23 27.87 -11.59
CA LEU A 104 18.38 28.51 -10.27
C LEU A 104 17.09 29.19 -9.77
N ASN A 105 16.04 29.28 -10.59
CA ASN A 105 14.79 29.97 -10.24
C ASN A 105 13.66 29.02 -9.80
N TYR A 106 13.91 27.74 -9.56
CA TYR A 106 12.90 26.85 -8.98
C TYR A 106 12.69 27.16 -7.48
N PRO A 107 11.55 26.79 -6.87
CA PRO A 107 11.34 26.96 -5.44
C PRO A 107 12.43 26.27 -4.62
N GLU A 108 13.10 27.01 -3.74
CA GLU A 108 14.04 26.43 -2.78
C GLU A 108 13.26 25.51 -1.84
N ARG A 109 13.70 24.25 -1.73
CA ARG A 109 13.15 23.25 -0.82
C ARG A 109 14.27 22.79 0.10
N LEU A 110 13.98 22.74 1.39
CA LEU A 110 14.91 22.20 2.38
C LEU A 110 14.69 20.69 2.49
N PHE A 111 15.63 19.89 1.98
CA PHE A 111 15.59 18.44 2.13
C PHE A 111 16.44 17.99 3.33
N ALA A 112 15.84 17.22 4.23
CA ALA A 112 16.60 16.50 5.25
C ALA A 112 16.95 15.11 4.75
N HIS A 113 18.25 14.80 4.74
CA HIS A 113 18.78 13.48 4.38
C HIS A 113 19.36 12.71 5.57
N ASP A 114 19.45 13.36 6.74
CA ASP A 114 19.96 12.73 7.94
C ASP A 114 18.97 11.70 8.49
N ARG A 115 19.28 10.42 8.29
CA ARG A 115 18.50 9.30 8.80
C ARG A 115 18.68 9.08 10.30
N SER A 116 19.63 9.77 10.93
CA SER A 116 19.83 9.72 12.38
C SER A 116 18.62 10.25 13.15
N ILE A 117 17.71 10.98 12.49
CA ILE A 117 16.42 11.40 13.06
C ILE A 117 15.59 10.23 13.63
N ASN A 118 15.76 9.04 13.07
CA ASN A 118 15.13 7.80 13.57
C ASN A 118 15.69 7.36 14.93
N SER A 119 16.91 7.80 15.26
CA SER A 119 17.62 7.47 16.51
C SER A 119 17.41 8.51 17.61
N THR A 120 16.83 9.67 17.28
CA THR A 120 16.55 10.75 18.24
C THR A 120 15.47 10.35 19.25
N TYR A 121 14.60 9.39 18.92
CA TYR A 121 13.54 8.89 19.80
C TYR A 121 13.89 7.56 20.44
N LYS A 122 15.13 7.36 20.92
CA LYS A 122 15.42 6.18 21.74
C LYS A 122 14.63 6.26 23.04
N TYR A 123 13.81 5.25 23.29
CA TYR A 123 13.13 5.07 24.56
C TYR A 123 13.79 3.96 25.36
N ASP A 124 14.17 4.29 26.59
CA ASP A 124 14.91 3.49 27.56
C ASP A 124 14.07 3.05 28.77
N GLY A 125 12.82 3.52 28.89
CA GLY A 125 11.92 3.10 29.97
C GLY A 125 11.23 1.75 29.71
N THR A 126 10.50 1.28 30.73
CA THR A 126 9.97 -0.08 30.83
C THR A 126 8.57 -0.31 30.28
N ASP A 127 7.73 0.72 30.06
CA ASP A 127 6.35 0.42 29.62
C ASP A 127 6.38 -0.27 28.26
N GLU A 128 5.46 -1.21 28.07
CA GLU A 128 5.53 -2.11 26.95
C GLU A 128 4.73 -1.58 25.76
N LEU A 129 5.23 -1.82 24.54
CA LEU A 129 4.39 -1.81 23.34
C LEU A 129 3.17 -2.69 23.59
N ASP A 130 2.10 -2.49 22.82
CA ASP A 130 0.97 -3.41 22.90
C ASP A 130 1.46 -4.87 22.73
N PRO A 131 0.91 -5.83 23.51
CA PRO A 131 1.46 -7.20 23.56
C PRO A 131 1.55 -7.87 22.20
N ASP A 132 0.65 -7.52 21.28
CA ASP A 132 0.63 -8.05 19.92
C ASP A 132 1.82 -7.54 19.09
N THR A 133 2.09 -6.23 19.10
CA THR A 133 3.27 -5.65 18.44
C THR A 133 4.56 -6.18 19.06
N CYS A 134 4.60 -6.26 20.39
CA CYS A 134 5.75 -6.82 21.10
C CYS A 134 5.99 -8.28 20.67
N LYS A 135 4.95 -9.12 20.64
CA LYS A 135 5.03 -10.51 20.17
C LYS A 135 5.51 -10.58 18.71
N ALA A 136 4.93 -9.77 17.83
CA ALA A 136 5.25 -9.75 16.40
C ALA A 136 6.72 -9.42 16.13
N LEU A 137 7.31 -8.50 16.89
CA LEU A 137 8.69 -8.07 16.68
C LEU A 137 9.73 -8.85 17.52
N SER A 138 9.37 -9.31 18.72
CA SER A 138 10.32 -9.91 19.67
C SER A 138 10.43 -11.43 19.56
N VAL A 139 9.36 -12.14 19.18
CA VAL A 139 9.35 -13.61 19.16
C VAL A 139 10.18 -14.11 17.97
N PRO A 140 11.29 -14.83 18.20
CA PRO A 140 12.10 -15.37 17.13
C PRO A 140 11.30 -16.37 16.31
N GLN A 141 11.28 -16.20 14.98
CA GLN A 141 10.73 -17.19 14.07
C GLN A 141 11.87 -17.84 13.31
N PHE A 142 11.86 -19.18 13.19
CA PHE A 142 12.89 -19.89 12.43
C PHE A 142 12.94 -19.39 10.99
N LEU A 143 11.76 -19.21 10.37
CA LEU A 143 11.63 -18.73 9.00
C LEU A 143 12.16 -17.30 8.82
N SER A 144 11.92 -16.38 9.77
CA SER A 144 12.43 -15.01 9.68
C SER A 144 13.95 -14.99 9.72
N LYS A 145 14.56 -15.75 10.63
CA LYS A 145 16.01 -15.87 10.75
C LYS A 145 16.63 -16.53 9.52
N TRP A 146 16.02 -17.61 9.03
CA TRP A 146 16.49 -18.29 7.82
C TRP A 146 16.42 -17.36 6.61
N LEU A 147 15.29 -16.68 6.38
CA LEU A 147 15.16 -15.70 5.29
C LEU A 147 16.15 -14.53 5.44
N ALA A 148 16.32 -13.99 6.65
CA ALA A 148 17.27 -12.91 6.91
C ALA A 148 18.72 -13.32 6.58
N TRP A 149 19.07 -14.58 6.86
CA TRP A 149 20.37 -15.16 6.55
C TRP A 149 20.59 -15.37 5.04
N THR A 150 19.53 -15.62 4.27
CA THR A 150 19.66 -15.79 2.82
C THR A 150 20.06 -14.50 2.09
N SER A 151 20.76 -14.65 0.96
CA SER A 151 21.11 -13.53 0.09
C SER A 151 19.86 -12.77 -0.38
N LEU A 152 20.00 -11.47 -0.67
CA LEU A 152 18.90 -10.65 -1.20
C LEU A 152 18.32 -11.23 -2.51
N ASN A 153 19.18 -11.84 -3.34
CA ASN A 153 18.77 -12.52 -4.57
C ASN A 153 17.86 -13.71 -4.28
N THR A 154 18.25 -14.54 -3.30
CA THR A 154 17.48 -15.70 -2.87
C THR A 154 16.13 -15.27 -2.30
N ARG A 155 16.12 -14.25 -1.43
CA ARG A 155 14.87 -13.69 -0.87
C ARG A 155 13.94 -13.18 -1.96
N GLY A 156 14.45 -12.37 -2.88
CA GLY A 156 13.66 -11.84 -3.99
C GLY A 156 13.05 -12.94 -4.86
N ARG A 157 13.81 -13.99 -5.16
CA ARG A 157 13.30 -15.15 -5.90
C ARG A 157 12.24 -15.93 -5.14
N LEU A 158 12.44 -16.15 -3.84
CA LEU A 158 11.45 -16.82 -2.99
C LEU A 158 10.15 -16.02 -2.94
N ILE A 159 10.24 -14.71 -2.66
CA ILE A 159 9.08 -13.81 -2.64
C ILE A 159 8.34 -13.84 -3.99
N ASN A 160 9.06 -13.71 -5.10
CA ASN A 160 8.46 -13.77 -6.43
C ASN A 160 7.82 -15.14 -6.73
N ALA A 161 8.46 -16.24 -6.31
CA ALA A 161 7.90 -17.58 -6.45
C ALA A 161 6.60 -17.73 -5.64
N PHE A 162 6.57 -17.26 -4.39
CA PHE A 162 5.37 -17.24 -3.55
C PHE A 162 4.23 -16.45 -4.20
N VAL A 163 4.52 -15.26 -4.74
CA VAL A 163 3.53 -14.42 -5.44
C VAL A 163 3.02 -15.09 -6.72
N SER A 164 3.86 -15.88 -7.41
CA SER A 164 3.49 -16.54 -8.66
C SER A 164 2.56 -17.75 -8.53
N LEU A 165 2.37 -18.31 -7.32
CA LEU A 165 1.54 -19.51 -7.11
C LEU A 165 0.04 -19.25 -7.32
N ASP A 166 -0.45 -18.07 -6.97
CA ASP A 166 -1.80 -17.59 -7.27
C ASP A 166 -1.71 -16.09 -7.53
N PRO A 167 -1.29 -15.68 -8.75
CA PRO A 167 -1.00 -14.29 -9.04
C PRO A 167 -2.30 -13.48 -8.87
N PRO A 168 -2.36 -12.56 -7.90
CA PRO A 168 -3.58 -11.83 -7.64
C PRO A 168 -3.88 -10.90 -8.80
N LYS A 169 -5.15 -10.83 -9.16
CA LYS A 169 -5.65 -9.92 -10.20
C LYS A 169 -6.07 -8.62 -9.55
N ARG A 170 -5.63 -7.51 -10.16
CA ARG A 170 -5.97 -6.17 -9.68
C ARG A 170 -7.42 -5.85 -10.04
N CYS A 171 -8.10 -5.26 -9.06
CA CYS A 171 -9.46 -4.78 -9.19
C CYS A 171 -9.47 -3.33 -8.75
N TYR A 172 -10.06 -2.47 -9.58
CA TYR A 172 -10.22 -1.06 -9.25
C TYR A 172 -11.69 -0.76 -8.97
N PHE A 173 -11.91 -0.13 -7.82
CA PHE A 173 -13.22 0.35 -7.39
C PHE A 173 -13.12 1.83 -7.05
N ARG A 174 -14.19 2.58 -7.27
CA ARG A 174 -14.29 3.99 -6.91
C ARG A 174 -15.41 4.21 -5.92
N ILE A 175 -15.18 5.09 -4.95
CA ILE A 175 -16.22 5.55 -4.03
C ILE A 175 -16.25 7.07 -4.03
N ARG A 176 -17.43 7.66 -4.24
CA ARG A 176 -17.61 9.11 -4.20
C ARG A 176 -17.33 9.64 -2.80
N LYS A 177 -16.72 10.82 -2.67
CA LYS A 177 -16.43 11.40 -1.34
C LYS A 177 -17.70 11.65 -0.53
N GLN A 178 -18.78 12.06 -1.19
CA GLN A 178 -20.09 12.21 -0.56
C GLN A 178 -20.62 10.89 0.04
N THR A 179 -20.41 9.75 -0.64
CA THR A 179 -20.77 8.43 -0.12
C THR A 179 -19.95 8.08 1.12
N VAL A 180 -18.65 8.38 1.12
CA VAL A 180 -17.78 8.19 2.30
C VAL A 180 -18.25 9.03 3.47
N GLU A 181 -18.63 10.28 3.22
CA GLU A 181 -19.13 11.20 4.27
C GLU A 181 -20.47 10.71 4.86
N SER A 182 -21.40 10.27 4.01
CA SER A 182 -22.66 9.67 4.46
C SER A 182 -22.44 8.41 5.30
N LEU A 183 -21.53 7.52 4.85
CA LEU A 183 -21.12 6.35 5.62
C LEU A 183 -20.48 6.74 6.95
N ARG A 184 -19.63 7.76 6.98
CA ARG A 184 -18.97 8.25 8.19
C ARG A 184 -19.99 8.66 9.25
N ASN A 185 -21.00 9.43 8.85
CA ASN A 185 -22.06 9.88 9.74
C ASN A 185 -22.88 8.70 10.26
N THR A 186 -23.28 7.77 9.39
CA THR A 186 -24.01 6.57 9.78
C THR A 186 -23.19 5.67 10.73
N VAL A 187 -21.89 5.52 10.48
CA VAL A 187 -20.99 4.72 11.31
C VAL A 187 -20.71 5.39 12.65
N GLN A 188 -20.69 6.72 12.70
CA GLN A 188 -20.52 7.51 13.92
C GLN A 188 -21.65 7.23 14.93
N ASP A 189 -22.88 7.02 14.48
CA ASP A 189 -24.03 6.65 15.33
C ASP A 189 -23.89 5.28 15.99
N HIS A 190 -22.96 4.45 15.49
CA HIS A 190 -22.63 3.14 16.04
C HIS A 190 -21.27 3.11 16.74
N ALA A 191 -20.68 4.27 17.06
CA ALA A 191 -19.39 4.32 17.74
C ALA A 191 -19.44 3.65 19.12
N PHE A 192 -18.42 2.86 19.43
CA PHE A 192 -18.30 2.21 20.75
C PHE A 192 -17.94 3.21 21.86
N ASP A 193 -17.37 4.35 21.48
CA ASP A 193 -17.03 5.46 22.34
C ASP A 193 -17.48 6.75 21.65
N SER A 194 -18.36 7.51 22.30
CA SER A 194 -18.94 8.74 21.78
C SER A 194 -17.92 9.85 21.56
N ASN A 195 -16.72 9.74 22.16
CA ASN A 195 -15.64 10.71 21.97
C ASN A 195 -14.80 10.43 20.72
N LEU A 196 -14.93 9.25 20.11
CA LEU A 196 -14.19 8.92 18.89
C LEU A 196 -14.82 9.61 17.70
N ARG A 197 -14.06 10.47 17.03
CA ARG A 197 -14.42 11.03 15.73
C ARG A 197 -13.71 10.28 14.62
N TYR A 198 -14.46 9.68 13.71
CA TYR A 198 -13.90 9.03 12.54
C TYR A 198 -13.55 10.04 11.45
N SER A 199 -12.43 9.80 10.77
CA SER A 199 -12.00 10.48 9.55
C SER A 199 -12.42 9.67 8.31
N HIS A 200 -12.34 10.29 7.12
CA HIS A 200 -12.52 9.55 5.86
C HIS A 200 -11.58 8.35 5.75
N ASN A 201 -10.32 8.49 6.17
CA ASN A 201 -9.33 7.40 6.14
C ASN A 201 -9.77 6.20 6.97
N ASP A 202 -10.32 6.41 8.17
CA ASP A 202 -10.77 5.31 9.03
C ASP A 202 -11.91 4.55 8.36
N ILE A 203 -12.85 5.28 7.75
CA ILE A 203 -14.02 4.72 7.09
C ILE A 203 -13.64 3.91 5.84
N ILE A 204 -12.83 4.48 4.95
CA ILE A 204 -12.45 3.78 3.70
C ILE A 204 -11.51 2.60 3.97
N THR A 205 -10.66 2.68 5.00
CA THR A 205 -9.84 1.54 5.45
C THR A 205 -10.73 0.45 6.02
N ALA A 206 -11.65 0.79 6.93
CA ALA A 206 -12.62 -0.16 7.50
C ALA A 206 -13.49 -0.82 6.43
N LEU A 207 -13.92 -0.03 5.43
CA LEU A 207 -14.72 -0.46 4.30
C LEU A 207 -13.97 -1.49 3.44
N ALA A 208 -12.72 -1.20 3.06
CA ALA A 208 -11.90 -2.13 2.28
C ALA A 208 -11.61 -3.44 3.04
N THR A 209 -11.20 -3.34 4.32
CA THR A 209 -10.98 -4.51 5.19
C THR A 209 -12.23 -5.37 5.27
N THR A 210 -13.38 -4.76 5.55
CA THR A 210 -14.65 -5.49 5.75
C THR A 210 -15.09 -6.21 4.48
N ALA A 211 -15.00 -5.53 3.33
CA ALA A 211 -15.40 -6.12 2.05
C ALA A 211 -14.52 -7.31 1.64
N ILE A 212 -13.19 -7.18 1.79
CA ILE A 212 -12.24 -8.24 1.45
C ILE A 212 -12.44 -9.45 2.35
N VAL A 213 -12.50 -9.24 3.67
CA VAL A 213 -12.66 -10.33 4.64
C VAL A 213 -13.99 -11.05 4.45
N HIS A 214 -15.07 -10.32 4.22
CA HIS A 214 -16.37 -10.93 3.94
C HIS A 214 -16.33 -11.77 2.65
N ALA A 215 -15.64 -11.30 1.60
CA ALA A 215 -15.42 -12.05 0.37
C ALA A 215 -14.53 -13.30 0.58
N MET A 216 -13.50 -13.23 1.43
CA MET A 216 -12.66 -14.37 1.84
C MET A 216 -13.50 -15.41 2.57
N ARG A 217 -14.28 -15.02 3.58
CA ARG A 217 -15.13 -15.93 4.36
C ARG A 217 -16.17 -16.63 3.50
N LYS A 218 -16.81 -15.91 2.57
CA LYS A 218 -17.73 -16.52 1.57
C LYS A 218 -17.06 -17.59 0.71
N HIS A 219 -15.78 -17.43 0.37
CA HIS A 219 -15.06 -18.44 -0.39
C HIS A 219 -14.81 -19.69 0.45
N GLU A 220 -14.39 -19.48 1.68
CA GLU A 220 -14.04 -20.53 2.61
C GLU A 220 -15.23 -21.40 3.00
N ILE A 221 -16.39 -20.80 3.31
CA ILE A 221 -17.62 -21.55 3.59
C ILE A 221 -17.97 -22.47 2.42
N LYS A 222 -17.75 -22.02 1.16
CA LYS A 222 -17.95 -22.85 -0.05
C LYS A 222 -16.92 -23.99 -0.18
N LEU A 223 -15.74 -23.87 0.42
CA LEU A 223 -14.73 -24.93 0.46
C LEU A 223 -15.00 -25.91 1.61
N GLU A 224 -15.40 -25.41 2.79
CA GLU A 224 -15.80 -26.21 3.95
C GLU A 224 -17.00 -27.11 3.65
N SER A 225 -17.93 -26.62 2.81
CA SER A 225 -19.09 -27.40 2.36
C SER A 225 -18.76 -28.50 1.34
N ARG A 226 -17.52 -28.57 0.84
CA ARG A 226 -17.08 -29.66 -0.06
C ARG A 226 -16.52 -30.83 0.75
N PRO A 227 -16.85 -32.09 0.36
CA PRO A 227 -16.25 -33.27 0.97
C PRO A 227 -14.79 -33.40 0.52
N ILE A 228 -13.88 -32.68 1.18
CA ILE A 228 -12.44 -32.76 0.93
C ILE A 228 -11.80 -33.66 2.00
N PRO A 229 -11.02 -34.68 1.61
CA PRO A 229 -10.25 -35.52 2.54
C PRO A 229 -9.41 -34.69 3.52
N SER A 230 -9.36 -35.12 4.78
CA SER A 230 -8.70 -34.40 5.89
C SER A 230 -7.22 -34.10 5.64
N ALA A 231 -6.50 -34.98 4.94
CA ALA A 231 -5.09 -34.78 4.58
C ALA A 231 -4.90 -33.58 3.62
N LEU A 232 -5.83 -33.37 2.69
CA LEU A 232 -5.82 -32.20 1.80
C LEU A 232 -6.20 -30.92 2.56
N ARG A 233 -7.12 -30.99 3.54
CA ARG A 233 -7.43 -29.83 4.41
C ARG A 233 -6.18 -29.33 5.15
N GLN A 234 -5.29 -30.24 5.54
CA GLN A 234 -4.04 -29.91 6.23
C GLN A 234 -3.01 -29.25 5.31
N ILE A 235 -2.96 -29.66 4.03
CA ILE A 235 -2.10 -29.06 3.00
C ILE A 235 -2.62 -27.67 2.58
N PHE A 236 -3.94 -27.48 2.53
CA PHE A 236 -4.58 -26.19 2.23
C PHE A 236 -4.67 -25.23 3.42
N GLY A 237 -4.01 -25.52 4.55
CA GLY A 237 -3.96 -24.60 5.70
C GLY A 237 -5.30 -24.43 6.43
N LEU A 238 -6.27 -25.35 6.27
CA LEU A 238 -7.59 -25.33 6.93
C LEU A 238 -7.54 -25.79 8.40
N ARG A 239 -6.43 -25.57 9.12
CA ARG A 239 -6.40 -25.77 10.58
C ARG A 239 -7.07 -24.56 11.24
N HIS A 240 -8.25 -24.77 11.82
CA HIS A 240 -8.86 -23.81 12.73
C HIS A 240 -7.97 -23.64 13.96
N THR A 241 -7.16 -22.58 13.98
CA THR A 241 -6.54 -22.08 15.20
C THR A 241 -7.51 -21.08 15.86
N LYS A 242 -7.40 -20.82 17.17
CA LYS A 242 -8.16 -19.71 17.81
C LYS A 242 -7.89 -18.35 17.14
N GLU A 243 -6.74 -18.19 16.50
CA GLU A 243 -6.41 -17.00 15.71
C GLU A 243 -7.20 -16.90 14.39
N SER A 244 -7.84 -18.00 13.94
CA SER A 244 -8.74 -18.00 12.78
C SER A 244 -10.09 -17.30 13.04
N GLU A 245 -10.39 -16.94 14.28
CA GLU A 245 -11.58 -16.15 14.65
C GLU A 245 -11.31 -14.65 14.71
N LYS A 246 -10.11 -14.21 14.29
CA LYS A 246 -9.74 -12.80 14.26
C LYS A 246 -9.38 -12.37 12.85
N VAL A 247 -9.75 -11.14 12.55
CA VAL A 247 -9.38 -10.37 11.37
C VAL A 247 -8.26 -9.44 11.76
N MET A 248 -7.22 -9.34 10.94
CA MET A 248 -6.17 -8.36 11.12
C MET A 248 -6.29 -7.29 10.06
N ALA A 249 -6.55 -6.06 10.52
CA ALA A 249 -6.45 -4.87 9.70
C ALA A 249 -5.10 -4.21 9.99
N SER A 250 -4.19 -4.30 9.03
CA SER A 250 -2.86 -3.69 9.09
C SER A 250 -2.85 -2.42 8.25
N PHE A 251 -2.23 -1.35 8.73
CA PHE A 251 -2.10 -0.12 7.95
C PHE A 251 -0.85 0.68 8.32
N ALA A 252 -0.32 1.41 7.34
CA ALA A 252 0.82 2.29 7.52
C ALA A 252 0.37 3.63 8.16
N VAL A 253 1.08 4.05 9.19
CA VAL A 253 0.90 5.35 9.84
C VAL A 253 2.14 6.21 9.57
N ASP A 254 1.94 7.35 8.89
CA ASP A 254 2.97 8.38 8.76
C ASP A 254 3.23 9.03 10.13
N ILE A 255 4.47 8.92 10.59
CA ILE A 255 4.91 9.45 11.88
C ILE A 255 5.65 10.78 11.77
N ARG A 256 5.82 11.34 10.55
CA ARG A 256 6.40 12.69 10.38
C ARG A 256 5.72 13.75 11.25
N PRO A 257 4.37 13.86 11.32
CA PRO A 257 3.73 14.88 12.16
C PRO A 257 4.00 14.74 13.67
N ARG A 258 4.69 13.66 14.09
CA ARG A 258 5.03 13.36 15.48
C ARG A 258 6.54 13.44 15.74
N ILE A 259 7.35 13.72 14.72
CA ILE A 259 8.80 13.81 14.79
C ILE A 259 9.18 15.27 14.53
N ASP A 260 9.90 15.84 15.50
CA ASP A 260 10.29 17.23 15.50
C ASP A 260 11.13 17.55 14.24
N ASN A 261 10.87 18.72 13.64
CA ASN A 261 11.55 19.24 12.44
C ASN A 261 11.33 18.48 11.12
N THR A 262 10.50 17.43 11.07
CA THR A 262 10.20 16.75 9.80
C THR A 262 9.13 17.42 8.96
N GLU A 263 8.33 18.34 9.51
CA GLU A 263 7.40 19.14 8.69
C GLU A 263 8.11 20.33 8.04
N ALA A 264 9.16 20.85 8.69
CA ALA A 264 9.99 21.93 8.17
C ALA A 264 11.01 21.46 7.13
N THR A 265 11.18 20.14 6.99
CA THR A 265 12.13 19.53 6.07
C THR A 265 11.40 18.52 5.19
N ASP A 266 11.61 18.53 3.88
CA ASP A 266 11.03 17.54 2.97
C ASP A 266 11.73 16.17 3.17
N TYR A 267 11.59 15.55 4.35
CA TYR A 267 12.28 14.31 4.69
C TYR A 267 11.73 13.14 3.87
N MET A 268 12.60 12.60 2.99
CA MET A 268 12.23 11.58 2.01
C MET A 268 12.45 10.14 2.48
N GLY A 269 13.11 9.92 3.62
CA GLY A 269 13.34 8.56 4.13
C GLY A 269 12.07 7.89 4.64
N ASN A 270 12.17 6.65 5.09
CA ASN A 270 11.03 5.97 5.72
C ASN A 270 10.75 6.55 7.12
N LEU A 271 9.54 7.06 7.31
CA LEU A 271 8.97 7.44 8.61
C LEU A 271 7.53 6.92 8.70
N ILE A 272 7.44 5.59 8.69
CA ILE A 272 6.19 4.85 8.82
C ILE A 272 6.28 3.85 9.96
N VAL A 273 5.17 3.69 10.68
CA VAL A 273 4.93 2.57 11.59
C VAL A 273 3.75 1.79 11.05
N VAL A 274 3.88 0.46 10.96
CA VAL A 274 2.75 -0.41 10.64
C VAL A 274 2.00 -0.71 11.93
N LYS A 275 0.68 -0.52 11.92
CA LYS A 275 -0.19 -0.88 13.04
C LYS A 275 -1.18 -1.93 12.62
N ASP A 276 -1.32 -2.92 13.51
CA ASP A 276 -2.28 -3.99 13.39
C ASP A 276 -3.42 -3.80 14.38
N VAL A 277 -4.63 -4.05 13.90
CA VAL A 277 -5.84 -4.08 14.71
C VAL A 277 -6.47 -5.44 14.53
N LYS A 278 -6.68 -6.15 15.64
CA LYS A 278 -7.35 -7.44 15.65
C LYS A 278 -8.84 -7.25 15.95
N ILE A 279 -9.68 -7.54 14.97
CA ILE A 279 -11.15 -7.47 15.09
C ILE A 279 -11.72 -8.89 15.17
N PRO A 280 -12.65 -9.20 16.08
CA PRO A 280 -13.36 -10.48 16.05
C PRO A 280 -14.08 -10.69 14.70
N LEU A 281 -13.89 -11.87 14.11
CA LEU A 281 -14.43 -12.22 12.79
C LEU A 281 -15.96 -12.05 12.72
N GLU A 282 -16.64 -12.26 13.85
CA GLU A 282 -18.09 -12.11 13.97
C GLU A 282 -18.61 -10.72 13.61
N PHE A 283 -17.81 -9.67 13.81
CA PHE A 283 -18.20 -8.31 13.42
C PHE A 283 -18.09 -8.13 11.91
N VAL A 284 -17.05 -8.70 11.29
CA VAL A 284 -16.68 -8.44 9.89
C VAL A 284 -17.44 -9.35 8.93
N GLN A 285 -17.84 -10.55 9.38
CA GLN A 285 -18.64 -11.48 8.58
C GLN A 285 -20.05 -10.97 8.26
N LEU A 286 -20.51 -9.89 8.91
CA LEU A 286 -21.79 -9.26 8.63
C LEU A 286 -21.83 -8.51 7.30
N GLY A 287 -20.68 -8.40 6.61
CA GLY A 287 -20.51 -7.63 5.39
C GLY A 287 -20.40 -6.13 5.67
N VAL A 288 -20.61 -5.30 4.65
CA VAL A 288 -20.46 -3.85 4.76
C VAL A 288 -21.68 -3.24 5.45
N LYS A 289 -21.73 -3.37 6.78
CA LYS A 289 -22.80 -2.82 7.64
C LYS A 289 -22.22 -1.80 8.62
N PRO A 290 -23.00 -0.77 9.03
CA PRO A 290 -22.51 0.28 9.91
C PRO A 290 -21.84 -0.20 11.21
N LYS A 291 -22.43 -1.21 11.89
CA LYS A 291 -21.84 -1.80 13.10
C LYS A 291 -20.48 -2.48 12.85
N ALA A 292 -20.34 -3.19 11.73
CA ALA A 292 -19.09 -3.82 11.34
C ALA A 292 -18.01 -2.78 11.03
N LEU A 293 -18.37 -1.76 10.24
CA LEU A 293 -17.50 -0.65 9.91
C LEU A 293 -17.07 0.12 11.16
N SER A 294 -17.97 0.36 12.12
CA SER A 294 -17.67 1.04 13.38
C SER A 294 -16.64 0.28 14.21
N ALA A 295 -16.74 -1.05 14.28
CA ALA A 295 -15.77 -1.88 15.02
C ALA A 295 -14.36 -1.75 14.44
N VAL A 296 -14.25 -1.85 13.11
CA VAL A 296 -12.96 -1.72 12.42
C VAL A 296 -12.44 -0.28 12.50
N ALA A 297 -13.29 0.73 12.25
CA ALA A 297 -12.91 2.15 12.30
C ALA A 297 -12.50 2.60 13.71
N SER A 298 -13.18 2.11 14.76
CA SER A 298 -12.80 2.34 16.17
C SER A 298 -11.39 1.85 16.43
N GLY A 299 -11.09 0.60 16.06
CA GLY A 299 -9.78 0.03 16.27
C GLY A 299 -8.68 0.78 15.51
N ILE A 300 -8.94 1.17 14.25
CA ILE A 300 -8.01 1.99 13.45
C ILE A 300 -7.77 3.34 14.13
N ARG A 301 -8.84 4.07 14.50
CA ARG A 301 -8.74 5.39 15.13
C ARG A 301 -8.00 5.34 16.45
N GLN A 302 -8.30 4.36 17.31
CA GLN A 302 -7.58 4.15 18.57
C GLN A 302 -6.11 3.83 18.34
N ALA A 303 -5.80 2.93 17.40
CA ALA A 303 -4.42 2.62 17.04
C ALA A 303 -3.66 3.86 16.54
N VAL A 304 -4.24 4.69 15.67
CA VAL A 304 -3.63 5.96 15.22
C VAL A 304 -3.44 6.93 16.39
N ASN A 305 -4.42 7.07 17.28
CA ASN A 305 -4.36 7.97 18.43
C ASN A 305 -3.30 7.52 19.45
N SER A 306 -3.06 6.21 19.58
CA SER A 306 -2.03 5.65 20.47
C SER A 306 -0.58 5.91 20.00
N MET A 307 -0.38 6.41 18.77
CA MET A 307 0.96 6.71 18.23
C MET A 307 1.54 7.95 18.87
N SER A 308 2.08 7.78 20.08
CA SER A 308 2.87 8.80 20.77
C SER A 308 4.33 8.75 20.35
N LYS A 309 5.09 9.83 20.60
CA LYS A 309 6.56 9.85 20.48
C LYS A 309 7.21 8.67 21.22
N ARG A 310 6.66 8.35 22.40
CA ARG A 310 7.08 7.21 23.21
C ARG A 310 6.88 5.88 22.50
N TYR A 311 5.68 5.63 21.96
CA TYR A 311 5.38 4.40 21.21
C TYR A 311 6.34 4.23 20.03
N ILE A 312 6.53 5.31 19.25
CA ILE A 312 7.44 5.32 18.09
C ILE A 312 8.87 4.94 18.50
N GLY A 313 9.34 5.50 19.60
CA GLY A 313 10.67 5.21 20.12
C GLY A 313 10.88 3.76 20.52
N GLN A 314 9.90 3.18 21.23
CA GLN A 314 9.92 1.78 21.61
C GLN A 314 9.87 0.84 20.40
N TYR A 315 9.00 1.14 19.44
CA TYR A 315 8.88 0.40 18.19
C TYR A 315 10.22 0.39 17.44
N SER A 316 10.85 1.56 17.29
CA SER A 316 12.17 1.71 16.66
C SER A 316 13.26 0.93 17.42
N THR A 317 13.32 1.04 18.75
CA THR A 317 14.28 0.28 19.57
C THR A 317 14.10 -1.23 19.38
N LEU A 318 12.87 -1.74 19.42
CA LEU A 318 12.60 -3.17 19.29
C LEU A 318 12.91 -3.70 17.89
N LEU A 319 12.51 -2.96 16.85
CA LEU A 319 12.79 -3.32 15.46
C LEU A 319 14.31 -3.40 15.20
N ASN A 320 15.08 -2.47 15.75
CA ASN A 320 16.54 -2.43 15.59
C ASN A 320 17.30 -3.39 16.51
N LYS A 321 16.65 -3.94 17.55
CA LYS A 321 17.26 -4.93 18.46
C LYS A 321 17.52 -6.27 17.78
N CYS A 322 16.74 -6.62 16.75
CA CYS A 322 16.82 -7.89 16.04
C CYS A 322 17.20 -7.69 14.57
N THR A 323 18.26 -8.36 14.10
CA THR A 323 18.71 -8.26 12.70
C THR A 323 17.69 -8.78 11.68
N ASP A 324 16.70 -9.56 12.12
CA ASP A 324 15.59 -10.08 11.32
C ASP A 324 14.24 -9.38 11.61
N GLY A 325 14.23 -8.30 12.43
CA GLY A 325 13.01 -7.62 12.86
C GLY A 325 12.11 -7.17 11.69
N TYR A 326 12.72 -6.70 10.60
CA TYR A 326 12.01 -6.28 9.38
C TYR A 326 11.25 -7.42 8.68
N LEU A 327 11.67 -8.68 8.85
CA LEU A 327 10.95 -9.84 8.32
C LEU A 327 9.91 -10.37 9.29
N ARG A 328 10.14 -10.24 10.60
CA ARG A 328 9.22 -10.77 11.61
C ARG A 328 7.84 -10.13 11.52
N ALA A 329 7.78 -8.81 11.34
CA ALA A 329 6.52 -8.10 11.12
C ALA A 329 5.76 -8.68 9.92
N ILE A 330 6.42 -8.74 8.75
CA ILE A 330 5.83 -9.26 7.50
C ILE A 330 5.34 -10.70 7.66
N LEU A 331 6.15 -11.57 8.29
CA LEU A 331 5.81 -12.98 8.45
C LEU A 331 4.70 -13.21 9.48
N ASN A 332 4.70 -12.44 10.58
CA ASN A 332 3.62 -12.46 11.55
C ASN A 332 2.29 -12.07 10.91
N ASP A 333 2.30 -11.03 10.07
CA ASP A 333 1.10 -10.58 9.34
C ASP A 333 0.59 -11.65 8.37
N SER A 334 1.50 -12.30 7.66
CA SER A 334 1.16 -13.38 6.72
C SER A 334 0.63 -14.66 7.39
N SER A 335 0.80 -14.81 8.71
CA SER A 335 0.35 -16.00 9.44
C SER A 335 -1.15 -15.98 9.75
N LEU A 336 -1.80 -14.82 9.64
CA LEU A 336 -3.23 -14.69 9.93
C LEU A 336 -4.09 -14.94 8.70
N ARG A 337 -5.14 -15.73 8.91
CA ARG A 337 -6.04 -16.20 7.86
C ARG A 337 -6.79 -15.08 7.15
N TYR A 338 -7.15 -14.03 7.89
CA TYR A 338 -7.90 -12.86 7.40
C TYR A 338 -7.09 -11.58 7.60
N GLY A 339 -5.90 -11.54 7.00
CA GLY A 339 -5.07 -10.34 6.94
C GLY A 339 -5.44 -9.44 5.76
N VAL A 340 -5.66 -8.15 6.03
CA VAL A 340 -5.77 -7.10 5.01
C VAL A 340 -4.82 -5.98 5.39
N PHE A 341 -3.93 -5.63 4.47
CA PHE A 341 -3.04 -4.48 4.63
C PHE A 341 -3.59 -3.32 3.81
N VAL A 342 -3.66 -2.12 4.39
CA VAL A 342 -4.15 -0.92 3.71
C VAL A 342 -3.10 0.18 3.77
N THR A 343 -2.77 0.74 2.61
CA THR A 343 -1.97 1.96 2.52
C THR A 343 -2.81 3.05 1.86
N ASN A 344 -2.83 4.24 2.46
CA ASN A 344 -3.60 5.38 1.96
C ASN A 344 -2.67 6.46 1.39
N HIS A 345 -2.78 6.66 0.08
CA HIS A 345 -2.01 7.61 -0.70
C HIS A 345 -2.81 8.87 -1.08
N THR A 346 -4.06 9.01 -0.62
CA THR A 346 -4.96 10.14 -0.96
C THR A 346 -4.43 11.51 -0.56
N ARG A 347 -3.48 11.56 0.38
CA ARG A 347 -2.79 12.79 0.81
C ARG A 347 -1.48 13.03 0.08
N PHE A 348 -0.99 12.04 -0.66
CA PHE A 348 0.17 12.21 -1.50
C PHE A 348 -0.33 12.97 -2.74
N GLY A 349 0.14 14.21 -2.94
CA GLY A 349 -0.12 15.05 -4.12
C GLY A 349 0.30 14.42 -5.46
N HIS A 350 -0.25 13.27 -5.81
CA HIS A 350 0.02 12.55 -7.04
C HIS A 350 -0.29 13.39 -8.27
N TYR A 351 -1.37 14.17 -8.22
CA TYR A 351 -1.81 15.06 -9.30
C TYR A 351 -1.21 16.47 -9.20
N THR A 352 -0.17 16.69 -8.37
CA THR A 352 0.62 17.92 -8.41
C THR A 352 1.89 17.79 -9.26
N VAL A 353 2.20 16.57 -9.72
CA VAL A 353 3.36 16.26 -10.54
C VAL A 353 3.13 16.77 -11.97
N ASP A 354 3.67 17.94 -12.29
CA ASP A 354 3.53 18.57 -13.61
C ASP A 354 4.91 18.85 -14.20
N PHE A 355 5.29 18.06 -15.20
CA PHE A 355 6.57 18.18 -15.90
C PHE A 355 6.60 19.36 -16.91
N GLY A 356 5.52 20.12 -17.01
CA GLY A 356 5.31 21.25 -17.92
C GLY A 356 4.31 20.99 -19.05
N ALA A 357 3.76 19.78 -19.12
CA ALA A 357 2.71 19.38 -20.07
C ALA A 357 1.32 19.25 -19.41
N GLY A 358 1.18 19.67 -18.15
CA GLY A 358 -0.03 19.47 -17.35
C GLY A 358 0.13 18.35 -16.32
N ILE A 359 -0.88 18.20 -15.48
CA ILE A 359 -0.95 17.15 -14.45
C ILE A 359 -1.24 15.78 -15.08
N PRO A 360 -0.97 14.66 -14.39
CA PRO A 360 -1.22 13.33 -14.94
C PRO A 360 -2.71 13.08 -15.11
N SER A 361 -3.14 12.49 -16.21
CA SER A 361 -4.54 12.10 -16.40
C SER A 361 -4.96 10.90 -15.54
N LEU A 362 -3.98 10.05 -15.17
CA LEU A 362 -4.19 8.87 -14.34
C LEU A 362 -2.94 8.57 -13.50
N VAL A 363 -3.12 8.19 -12.24
CA VAL A 363 -2.06 7.69 -11.36
C VAL A 363 -2.51 6.39 -10.69
N ARG A 364 -1.67 5.35 -10.77
CA ARG A 364 -1.93 4.04 -10.17
C ARG A 364 -0.67 3.41 -9.57
N PRO A 365 -0.81 2.57 -8.52
CA PRO A 365 0.30 1.77 -8.03
C PRO A 365 0.71 0.74 -9.08
N CYS A 366 2.00 0.44 -9.10
CA CYS A 366 2.56 -0.63 -9.92
C CYS A 366 2.18 -2.03 -9.38
N THR A 367 2.27 -3.06 -10.24
CA THR A 367 1.87 -4.48 -10.09
C THR A 367 2.58 -5.28 -8.99
N LEU A 368 2.99 -4.68 -7.88
CA LEU A 368 3.49 -5.45 -6.74
C LEU A 368 2.30 -6.06 -6.00
N ALA A 369 1.91 -7.24 -6.49
CA ALA A 369 0.63 -7.84 -6.21
C ALA A 369 0.78 -8.93 -5.14
N PHE A 370 0.94 -8.52 -3.88
CA PHE A 370 0.58 -9.42 -2.78
C PHE A 370 -0.94 -9.36 -2.62
N PRO A 371 -1.64 -10.49 -2.46
CA PRO A 371 -3.07 -10.47 -2.27
C PRO A 371 -3.43 -9.69 -1.00
N ASN A 372 -4.53 -8.95 -1.04
CA ASN A 372 -5.10 -8.20 0.09
C ASN A 372 -4.27 -7.00 0.57
N ILE A 373 -3.29 -6.51 -0.20
CA ILE A 373 -2.66 -5.19 0.01
C ILE A 373 -3.44 -4.13 -0.77
N VAL A 374 -4.30 -3.39 -0.10
CA VAL A 374 -5.15 -2.35 -0.69
C VAL A 374 -4.40 -1.02 -0.74
N PHE A 375 -4.34 -0.43 -1.92
CA PHE A 375 -3.92 0.96 -2.09
C PHE A 375 -5.16 1.83 -2.26
N ILE A 376 -5.30 2.84 -1.40
CA ILE A 376 -6.31 3.89 -1.55
C ILE A 376 -5.63 5.08 -2.22
N MET A 377 -6.01 5.33 -3.47
CA MET A 377 -5.42 6.36 -4.32
C MET A 377 -6.33 7.58 -4.41
N PRO A 378 -5.78 8.80 -4.59
CA PRO A 378 -6.58 9.92 -5.04
C PRO A 378 -7.07 9.67 -6.47
N CYS A 379 -8.26 10.16 -6.81
CA CYS A 379 -8.68 10.28 -8.19
C CYS A 379 -8.15 11.61 -8.79
N HIS A 380 -8.25 11.75 -10.12
CA HIS A 380 -8.02 13.02 -10.80
C HIS A 380 -8.83 14.14 -10.11
N PRO A 381 -8.34 15.39 -9.99
CA PRO A 381 -9.06 16.47 -9.31
C PRO A 381 -10.50 16.69 -9.79
N ASP A 382 -10.77 16.42 -11.07
CA ASP A 382 -12.12 16.53 -11.66
C ASP A 382 -13.06 15.38 -11.24
N THR A 383 -12.54 14.35 -10.59
CA THR A 383 -13.28 13.20 -10.10
C THR A 383 -13.39 13.28 -8.58
N ASP A 384 -14.58 13.57 -8.05
CA ASP A 384 -14.83 13.64 -6.61
C ASP A 384 -14.98 12.26 -5.94
N ALA A 385 -13.92 11.44 -6.01
CA ALA A 385 -13.89 10.09 -5.50
C ALA A 385 -12.53 9.70 -4.90
N TYR A 386 -12.52 8.54 -4.26
CA TYR A 386 -11.32 7.76 -3.94
C TYR A 386 -11.30 6.51 -4.79
N GLU A 387 -10.12 6.05 -5.18
CA GLU A 387 -9.93 4.80 -5.92
C GLU A 387 -9.27 3.75 -5.01
N PHE A 388 -9.85 2.54 -4.96
CA PHE A 388 -9.24 1.38 -4.35
C PHE A 388 -8.58 0.53 -5.43
N ALA A 389 -7.26 0.37 -5.37
CA ALA A 389 -6.55 -0.65 -6.14
C ALA A 389 -6.32 -1.88 -5.26
N MET A 390 -7.02 -2.97 -5.60
CA MET A 390 -7.07 -4.19 -4.81
C MET A 390 -6.50 -5.38 -5.58
N PRO A 391 -5.26 -5.82 -5.32
CA PRO A 391 -4.76 -7.12 -5.76
C PRO A 391 -5.49 -8.22 -4.97
N LEU A 392 -6.33 -9.00 -5.66
CA LEU A 392 -7.15 -10.04 -5.05
C LEU A 392 -6.95 -11.38 -5.75
N THR A 393 -6.99 -12.47 -5.00
CA THR A 393 -7.06 -13.81 -5.61
C THR A 393 -8.34 -13.95 -6.42
N SER A 394 -8.32 -14.86 -7.40
CA SER A 394 -9.49 -15.07 -8.29
C SER A 394 -10.78 -15.35 -7.53
N ALA A 395 -10.69 -16.09 -6.43
CA ALA A 395 -11.83 -16.44 -5.59
C ALA A 395 -12.39 -15.25 -4.81
N VAL A 396 -11.53 -14.46 -4.16
CA VAL A 396 -11.93 -13.26 -3.40
C VAL A 396 -12.51 -12.22 -4.35
N ARG A 397 -11.87 -11.99 -5.50
CA ARG A 397 -12.36 -11.12 -6.57
C ARG A 397 -13.78 -11.50 -7.02
N LYS A 398 -14.04 -12.78 -7.27
CA LYS A 398 -15.36 -13.23 -7.68
C LYS A 398 -16.42 -12.91 -6.63
N ASN A 399 -16.11 -13.13 -5.35
CA ASN A 399 -17.07 -12.91 -4.28
C ASN A 399 -17.30 -11.42 -3.98
N ILE A 400 -16.27 -10.58 -4.01
CA ILE A 400 -16.41 -9.13 -3.71
C ILE A 400 -17.26 -8.42 -4.77
N VAL A 401 -17.12 -8.80 -6.05
CA VAL A 401 -17.91 -8.24 -7.17
C VAL A 401 -19.37 -8.69 -7.11
N GLN A 402 -19.65 -9.83 -6.49
CA GLN A 402 -21.01 -10.33 -6.25
C GLN A 402 -21.60 -9.81 -4.93
N ASP A 403 -20.84 -9.05 -4.15
CA ASP A 403 -21.29 -8.56 -2.86
C ASP A 403 -22.14 -7.30 -3.00
N LYS A 404 -23.45 -7.46 -2.81
CA LYS A 404 -24.41 -6.35 -2.92
C LYS A 404 -24.11 -5.21 -1.93
N SER A 405 -23.65 -5.53 -0.71
CA SER A 405 -23.38 -4.49 0.30
C SER A 405 -22.19 -3.60 -0.09
N TRP A 406 -21.20 -4.19 -0.78
CA TRP A 406 -20.07 -3.47 -1.35
C TRP A 406 -20.46 -2.71 -2.62
N MET A 407 -21.07 -3.40 -3.59
CA MET A 407 -21.38 -2.86 -4.92
C MET A 407 -22.46 -1.77 -4.91
N GLN A 408 -23.22 -1.61 -3.82
CA GLN A 408 -24.12 -0.47 -3.63
C GLN A 408 -23.38 0.83 -3.30
N LEU A 409 -22.16 0.75 -2.79
CA LEU A 409 -21.37 1.89 -2.32
C LEU A 409 -20.28 2.30 -3.30
N VAL A 410 -19.80 1.35 -4.10
CA VAL A 410 -18.69 1.56 -5.02
C VAL A 410 -19.08 1.30 -6.46
N GLU A 411 -18.45 2.04 -7.36
CA GLU A 411 -18.48 1.79 -8.79
C GLU A 411 -17.28 0.91 -9.15
N LYS A 412 -17.52 -0.20 -9.86
CA LYS A 412 -16.43 -1.00 -10.41
C LYS A 412 -15.93 -0.33 -11.67
N TYR A 413 -14.64 -0.04 -11.71
CA TYR A 413 -14.06 0.82 -12.73
C TYR A 413 -13.12 0.06 -13.69
N SER A 414 -12.34 -0.91 -13.19
CA SER A 414 -11.36 -1.62 -14.03
C SER A 414 -10.99 -3.02 -13.51
N PHE A 415 -10.68 -3.93 -14.42
CA PHE A 415 -9.92 -5.16 -14.13
C PHE A 415 -8.70 -5.23 -15.04
N ASP A 416 -7.55 -5.53 -14.45
CA ASP A 416 -6.48 -6.14 -15.22
C ASP A 416 -6.90 -7.57 -15.58
N VAL A 417 -6.89 -7.88 -16.89
CA VAL A 417 -7.27 -9.18 -17.46
C VAL A 417 -6.30 -10.27 -17.02
#